data_AF-A0A2E9Z4L5-F1
#
_entry.id   AF-A0A2E9Z4L5-F1
#
_cell.length_a   1.000
_cell.length_b   1.000
_cell.length_c   1.000
_cell.angle_alpha   90.00
_cell.angle_beta   90.00
_cell.angle_gamma   90.00
#
_symmetry.space_group_name_H-M   'P 1'
#
loop_
_entity.id
_entity.type
_entity.pdbx_description
1 polymer ?
#
loop_
_entity_poly.entity_id
_entity_poly.type
_entity_poly.pdbx_seq_one_letter_code
_entity_poly.pdbx_strand_id
1 'polypeptide(L)'
;MFDIENPRTFFAKNSSNLFSICIALLILLFPFTALAENSPCQNASVHLRGDLDTIMARGGVWTLMEQNQELKEKSMLGFQVDGKLSRIVGSFETLCETGKNPTKQLFIAIQNILGEARTAFNPSSSGDKLLEEINVVNKNLDTLLAKIE
;
A
#
# COMPACT_ATOMS: atom_id res chain seq x y z
N MET A 1 26.48 -17.52 -69.34
CA MET A 1 25.16 -16.98 -68.96
C MET A 1 25.06 -17.20 -67.46
N PHE A 2 25.37 -16.16 -66.67
CA PHE A 2 25.33 -16.25 -65.21
C PHE A 2 23.90 -15.99 -64.77
N ASP A 3 23.26 -17.01 -64.23
CA ASP A 3 21.94 -16.90 -63.62
C ASP A 3 22.11 -16.18 -62.28
N ILE A 4 21.67 -14.93 -62.22
CA ILE A 4 21.75 -14.11 -61.01
C ILE A 4 20.50 -14.43 -60.19
N GLU A 5 20.68 -15.31 -59.21
CA GLU A 5 19.65 -15.65 -58.23
C GLU A 5 19.23 -14.38 -57.48
N ASN A 6 17.93 -14.12 -57.46
CA ASN A 6 17.33 -12.87 -56.99
C ASN A 6 17.65 -12.63 -55.49
N PRO A 7 18.33 -11.52 -55.13
CA PRO A 7 18.79 -11.27 -53.76
C PRO A 7 17.64 -11.15 -52.72
N ARG A 8 16.39 -11.00 -53.16
CA ARG A 8 15.22 -10.93 -52.27
C ARG A 8 14.94 -12.25 -51.52
N THR A 9 15.28 -13.41 -52.09
CA THR A 9 14.96 -14.71 -51.47
C THR A 9 15.95 -15.11 -50.37
N PHE A 10 17.19 -14.62 -50.44
CA PHE A 10 18.22 -14.89 -49.44
C PHE A 10 17.94 -14.17 -48.10
N PHE A 11 17.50 -12.91 -48.15
CA PHE A 11 17.18 -12.13 -46.95
C PHE A 11 15.93 -12.62 -46.20
N ALA A 12 15.01 -13.32 -46.88
CA ALA A 12 13.77 -13.80 -46.29
C ALA A 12 13.93 -15.09 -45.47
N LYS A 13 14.95 -15.91 -45.76
CA LYS A 13 15.13 -17.23 -45.09
C LYS A 13 15.91 -17.14 -43.77
N ASN A 14 16.71 -16.10 -43.59
CA ASN A 14 17.63 -15.96 -42.44
C ASN A 14 17.22 -14.88 -41.43
N SER A 15 16.19 -14.07 -41.75
CA SER A 15 15.71 -12.98 -40.88
C SER A 15 15.02 -13.49 -39.62
N SER A 16 14.35 -14.65 -39.68
CA SER A 16 13.69 -15.26 -38.53
C SER A 16 14.68 -15.68 -37.44
N ASN A 17 15.82 -16.27 -37.81
CA ASN A 17 16.86 -16.67 -36.86
C ASN A 17 17.58 -15.46 -36.28
N LEU A 18 17.82 -14.42 -37.10
CA LEU A 18 18.44 -13.18 -36.63
C LEU A 18 17.55 -12.47 -35.61
N PHE A 19 16.25 -12.44 -35.84
CA PHE A 19 15.28 -11.83 -34.94
C PHE A 19 15.20 -12.57 -33.59
N SER A 20 15.18 -13.91 -33.62
CA SER A 20 15.23 -14.72 -32.39
C SER A 20 16.53 -14.52 -31.59
N ILE A 21 17.67 -14.37 -32.28
CA ILE A 21 18.97 -14.09 -31.63
C ILE A 21 18.97 -12.69 -31.01
N CYS A 22 18.43 -11.68 -31.70
CA CYS A 22 18.32 -10.32 -31.17
C CYS A 22 17.41 -10.25 -29.93
N ILE A 23 16.29 -10.97 -29.91
CA ILE A 23 15.40 -11.05 -28.74
C ILE A 23 16.13 -11.73 -27.57
N ALA A 24 16.84 -12.82 -27.81
CA ALA A 24 17.60 -13.51 -26.77
C ALA A 24 18.71 -12.63 -26.18
N LEU A 25 19.42 -11.86 -27.02
CA LEU A 25 20.40 -10.88 -26.56
C LEU A 25 19.76 -9.74 -25.76
N LEU A 26 18.56 -9.29 -26.14
CA LEU A 26 17.83 -8.26 -25.40
C LEU A 26 17.52 -8.73 -23.96
N ILE A 27 17.07 -9.98 -23.80
CA ILE A 27 16.75 -10.58 -22.49
C ILE A 27 18.01 -10.69 -21.61
N LEU A 28 19.17 -10.96 -22.19
CA LEU A 28 20.46 -11.05 -21.47
C LEU A 28 21.04 -9.69 -21.09
N LEU A 29 20.64 -8.60 -21.78
CA LEU A 29 21.09 -7.24 -21.52
C LEU A 29 20.23 -6.50 -20.48
N PHE A 30 19.05 -7.03 -20.15
CA PHE A 30 18.31 -6.54 -18.99
C PHE A 30 19.00 -7.04 -17.72
N PRO A 31 19.51 -6.15 -16.86
CA PRO A 31 19.87 -6.59 -15.53
C PRO A 31 18.57 -7.11 -14.91
N PHE A 32 18.48 -8.41 -14.65
CA PHE A 32 17.50 -8.93 -13.71
C PHE A 32 17.77 -8.18 -12.43
N THR A 33 17.00 -7.12 -12.16
CA THR A 33 17.04 -6.43 -10.89
C THR A 33 16.65 -7.48 -9.89
N ALA A 34 17.66 -8.00 -9.17
CA ALA A 34 17.49 -8.91 -8.09
C ALA A 34 16.36 -8.36 -7.22
N LEU A 35 15.37 -9.19 -6.92
CA LEU A 35 14.39 -8.92 -5.89
C LEU A 35 15.19 -8.63 -4.62
N ALA A 36 15.41 -7.35 -4.30
CA ALA A 36 16.02 -6.97 -3.05
C ALA A 36 15.07 -7.49 -1.98
N GLU A 37 15.52 -8.44 -1.18
CA GLU A 37 14.76 -8.95 -0.05
C GLU A 37 14.37 -7.75 0.81
N ASN A 38 13.07 -7.54 1.01
CA ASN A 38 12.57 -6.38 1.75
C ASN A 38 13.25 -6.35 3.13
N SER A 39 13.84 -5.20 3.47
CA SER A 39 14.45 -5.03 4.79
C SER A 39 13.40 -5.26 5.88
N PRO A 40 13.80 -5.60 7.12
CA PRO A 40 12.85 -5.74 8.22
C PRO A 40 11.91 -4.54 8.39
N CYS A 41 12.41 -3.33 8.10
CA CYS A 41 11.60 -2.11 8.07
C CYS A 41 10.53 -2.14 6.97
N GLN A 42 10.93 -2.50 5.75
CA GLN A 42 10.02 -2.58 4.61
C GLN A 42 8.94 -3.65 4.83
N ASN A 43 9.29 -4.79 5.43
CA ASN A 43 8.30 -5.80 5.81
C ASN A 43 7.31 -5.30 6.87
N ALA A 44 7.80 -4.58 7.90
CA ALA A 44 6.93 -3.96 8.89
C ALA A 44 6.00 -2.90 8.26
N SER A 45 6.53 -2.12 7.33
CA SER A 45 5.79 -1.12 6.57
C SER A 45 4.65 -1.75 5.74
N VAL A 46 4.95 -2.81 4.98
CA VAL A 46 3.95 -3.57 4.22
C VAL A 46 2.85 -4.13 5.12
N HIS A 47 3.19 -4.58 6.33
CA HIS A 47 2.20 -5.05 7.30
C HIS A 47 1.25 -3.92 7.72
N LEU A 48 1.77 -2.77 8.14
CA LEU A 48 0.92 -1.63 8.53
C LEU A 48 0.05 -1.14 7.37
N ARG A 49 0.60 -1.15 6.15
CA ARG A 49 -0.17 -0.81 4.95
C ARG A 49 -1.30 -1.80 4.71
N GLY A 50 -1.05 -3.11 4.82
CA GLY A 50 -2.10 -4.13 4.66
C GLY A 50 -3.22 -4.02 5.71
N ASP A 51 -2.85 -3.67 6.94
CA ASP A 51 -3.84 -3.39 8.01
C ASP A 51 -4.70 -2.15 7.68
N LEU A 52 -4.09 -1.08 7.17
CA LEU A 52 -4.82 0.10 6.68
C LEU A 52 -5.71 -0.23 5.49
N ASP A 53 -5.20 -0.96 4.50
CA ASP A 53 -5.95 -1.33 3.30
C ASP A 53 -7.18 -2.18 3.65
N THR A 54 -7.11 -2.99 4.72
CA THR A 54 -8.28 -3.73 5.23
C THR A 54 -9.40 -2.80 5.71
N ILE A 55 -9.05 -1.68 6.35
CA ILE A 55 -10.02 -0.64 6.77
C ILE A 55 -10.56 0.08 5.53
N MET A 56 -9.67 0.53 4.64
CA MET A 56 -10.03 1.30 3.47
C MET A 56 -10.83 0.50 2.44
N ALA A 57 -10.60 -0.82 2.33
CA ALA A 57 -11.40 -1.72 1.49
C ALA A 57 -12.87 -1.80 1.91
N ARG A 58 -13.20 -1.43 3.15
CA ARG A 58 -14.58 -1.29 3.64
C ARG A 58 -15.14 0.12 3.48
N GLY A 59 -14.43 0.99 2.77
CA GLY A 59 -14.78 2.40 2.58
C GLY A 59 -14.29 3.32 3.70
N GLY A 60 -13.48 2.83 4.64
CA GLY A 60 -12.99 3.63 5.76
C GLY A 60 -14.03 3.85 6.86
N VAL A 61 -13.57 4.48 7.94
CA VAL A 61 -14.40 4.84 9.10
C VAL A 61 -15.47 5.85 8.70
N TRP A 62 -15.18 6.71 7.71
CA TRP A 62 -16.18 7.62 7.15
C TRP A 62 -17.41 6.87 6.60
N THR A 63 -17.20 5.86 5.76
CA THR A 63 -18.30 5.06 5.19
C THR A 63 -19.08 4.34 6.28
N LEU A 64 -18.39 3.80 7.28
CA LEU A 64 -19.02 3.16 8.43
C LEU A 64 -19.99 4.11 9.16
N MET A 65 -19.57 5.36 9.39
CA MET A 65 -20.41 6.37 10.02
C MET A 65 -21.55 6.84 9.12
N GLU A 66 -21.32 7.01 7.81
CA GLU A 66 -22.36 7.40 6.84
C GLU A 66 -23.48 6.36 6.73
N GLN A 67 -23.15 5.07 6.84
CA GLN A 67 -24.11 3.97 6.78
C GLN A 67 -24.92 3.81 8.08
N ASN A 68 -24.46 4.38 9.19
CA ASN A 68 -25.15 4.34 10.46
C ASN A 68 -26.05 5.58 10.63
N GLN A 69 -27.37 5.36 10.77
CA GLN A 69 -28.35 6.44 10.85
C GLN A 69 -28.12 7.40 12.04
N GLU A 70 -27.57 6.92 13.15
CA GLU A 70 -27.30 7.72 14.35
C GLU A 70 -26.01 8.56 14.20
N LEU A 71 -25.10 8.14 13.31
CA LEU A 71 -23.75 8.72 13.19
C LEU A 71 -23.52 9.51 11.90
N LYS A 72 -24.43 9.42 10.94
CA LYS A 72 -24.30 10.07 9.63
C LYS A 72 -23.96 11.56 9.73
N GLU A 73 -24.68 12.32 10.56
CA GLU A 73 -24.43 13.76 10.76
C GLU A 73 -23.06 14.08 11.41
N LYS A 74 -22.38 13.06 11.95
CA LYS A 74 -21.04 13.16 12.55
C LYS A 74 -19.96 12.51 11.68
N SER A 75 -20.29 12.03 10.48
CA SER A 75 -19.40 11.22 9.64
C SER A 75 -18.07 11.91 9.30
N MET A 76 -18.03 13.24 9.26
CA MET A 76 -16.79 14.00 9.07
C MET A 76 -15.69 13.63 10.09
N LEU A 77 -16.05 13.16 11.28
CA LEU A 77 -15.10 12.57 12.22
C LEU A 77 -14.41 11.34 11.63
N GLY A 78 -15.16 10.42 11.03
CA GLY A 78 -14.63 9.24 10.34
C GLY A 78 -13.70 9.63 9.20
N PHE A 79 -14.04 10.66 8.42
CA PHE A 79 -13.15 11.15 7.35
C PHE A 79 -11.82 11.68 7.90
N GLN A 80 -11.84 12.40 9.03
CA GLN A 80 -10.62 12.84 9.70
C GLN A 80 -9.79 11.66 10.20
N VAL A 81 -10.44 10.65 10.78
CA VAL A 81 -9.77 9.43 11.24
C VAL A 81 -9.10 8.71 10.06
N ASP A 82 -9.77 8.54 8.93
CA ASP A 82 -9.21 7.89 7.73
C ASP A 82 -7.95 8.62 7.22
N GLY A 83 -8.02 9.96 7.19
CA GLY A 83 -6.86 10.79 6.82
C GLY A 83 -5.69 10.64 7.80
N LYS A 84 -5.96 10.62 9.10
CA LYS A 84 -4.93 10.45 10.15
C LYS A 84 -4.31 9.05 10.11
N LEU A 85 -5.11 8.00 9.92
CA LEU A 85 -4.63 6.62 9.76
C LEU A 85 -3.67 6.51 8.57
N SER A 86 -4.07 7.08 7.42
CA SER A 86 -3.22 7.11 6.23
C SER A 86 -1.91 7.85 6.48
N ARG A 87 -1.97 8.96 7.23
CA ARG A 87 -0.82 9.79 7.55
C ARG A 87 0.18 9.08 8.47
N ILE A 88 -0.26 8.41 9.54
CA ILE A 88 0.66 7.70 10.43
C ILE A 88 1.38 6.54 9.73
N VAL A 89 0.68 5.82 8.83
CA VAL A 89 1.28 4.73 8.03
C VAL A 89 2.25 5.31 7.00
N GLY A 90 1.86 6.37 6.29
CA GLY A 90 2.74 7.06 5.33
C GLY A 90 4.01 7.65 5.97
N SER A 91 3.91 8.18 7.19
CA SER A 91 5.07 8.64 7.94
C SER A 91 6.01 7.48 8.30
N PHE A 92 5.48 6.32 8.71
CA PHE A 92 6.29 5.13 8.99
C PHE A 92 7.03 4.63 7.74
N GLU A 93 6.32 4.57 6.60
CA GLU A 93 6.89 4.24 5.29
C GLU A 93 8.05 5.17 4.92
N THR A 94 7.82 6.48 5.06
CA THR A 94 8.84 7.51 4.77
C THR A 94 10.08 7.32 5.65
N LEU A 95 9.92 6.94 6.92
CA LEU A 95 11.05 6.63 7.81
C LEU A 95 11.83 5.38 7.35
N CYS A 96 11.15 4.37 6.80
CA CYS A 96 11.81 3.21 6.20
C CYS A 96 12.55 3.56 4.91
N GLU A 97 11.93 4.33 4.01
CA GLU A 97 12.51 4.74 2.72
C GLU A 97 13.73 5.65 2.89
N THR A 98 13.69 6.55 3.88
CA THR A 98 14.80 7.46 4.19
C THR A 98 15.91 6.83 5.04
N GLY A 99 15.80 5.54 5.37
CA GLY A 99 16.80 4.79 6.14
C GLY A 99 16.87 5.17 7.63
N LYS A 100 15.91 5.95 8.14
CA LYS A 100 15.86 6.40 9.54
C LYS A 100 15.40 5.31 10.52
N ASN A 101 14.93 4.17 10.01
CA ASN A 101 14.53 2.96 10.77
C ASN A 101 13.68 3.28 12.02
N PRO A 102 12.33 3.39 11.90
CA PRO A 102 11.42 3.63 13.01
C PRO A 102 11.53 2.56 14.10
N THR A 103 11.23 2.97 15.34
CA THR A 103 11.32 2.10 16.51
C THR A 103 10.26 1.01 16.49
N LYS A 104 10.56 -0.13 17.13
CA LYS A 104 9.57 -1.21 17.33
C LYS A 104 8.33 -0.71 18.07
N GLN A 105 8.51 0.21 19.02
CA GLN A 105 7.40 0.81 19.78
C GLN A 105 6.47 1.62 18.88
N LEU A 106 7.03 2.36 17.91
CA LEU A 106 6.22 3.08 16.92
C LEU A 106 5.42 2.12 16.04
N PHE A 107 6.05 1.04 15.55
CA PHE A 107 5.35 -0.01 14.81
C PHE A 107 4.16 -0.57 15.60
N ILE A 108 4.39 -0.98 16.86
CA ILE A 108 3.33 -1.52 17.73
C ILE A 108 2.23 -0.50 17.97
N ALA A 109 2.58 0.78 18.20
CA ALA A 109 1.59 1.83 18.43
C ALA A 109 0.67 2.02 17.21
N ILE A 110 1.22 2.06 16.00
CA ILE A 110 0.45 2.17 14.76
C ILE A 110 -0.40 0.90 14.56
N GLN A 111 0.19 -0.28 14.73
CA GLN A 111 -0.51 -1.56 14.59
C GLN A 111 -1.72 -1.67 15.53
N ASN A 112 -1.57 -1.25 16.79
CA ASN A 112 -2.65 -1.27 17.77
C ASN A 112 -3.80 -0.34 17.36
N ILE A 113 -3.50 0.90 16.94
CA ILE A 113 -4.52 1.86 16.48
C ILE A 113 -5.25 1.34 15.24
N LEU A 114 -4.54 0.74 14.28
CA LEU A 114 -5.16 0.08 13.13
C LEU A 114 -6.03 -1.11 13.53
N GLY A 115 -5.61 -1.87 14.55
CA GLY A 115 -6.41 -2.93 15.17
C GLY A 115 -7.71 -2.39 15.77
N GLU A 116 -7.61 -1.36 16.61
CA GLU A 116 -8.75 -0.67 17.23
C GLU A 116 -9.72 -0.15 16.16
N ALA A 117 -9.23 0.54 15.13
CA ALA A 117 -10.05 1.04 14.03
C ALA A 117 -10.76 -0.09 13.27
N ARG A 118 -10.13 -1.26 13.08
CA ARG A 118 -10.78 -2.43 12.47
C ARG A 118 -11.91 -2.99 13.34
N THR A 119 -11.77 -2.96 14.66
CA THR A 119 -12.81 -3.48 15.55
C THR A 119 -14.11 -2.68 15.48
N ALA A 120 -14.04 -1.39 15.08
CA ALA A 120 -15.22 -0.55 14.88
C ALA A 120 -16.18 -1.11 13.82
N PHE A 121 -15.69 -1.91 12.88
CA PHE A 121 -16.52 -2.55 11.85
C PHE A 121 -17.19 -3.86 12.33
N ASN A 122 -17.07 -4.23 13.61
CA ASN A 122 -17.81 -5.37 14.16
C ASN A 122 -19.27 -4.98 14.40
N PRO A 123 -20.25 -5.75 13.88
CA PRO A 123 -21.66 -5.35 13.77
C PRO A 123 -22.47 -5.37 15.09
N SER A 124 -21.82 -5.30 16.26
CA SER A 124 -22.48 -5.49 17.56
C SER A 124 -22.62 -4.23 18.43
N SER A 125 -22.17 -3.07 17.97
CA SER A 125 -22.16 -1.83 18.75
C SER A 125 -23.34 -0.92 18.38
N SER A 126 -23.98 -0.30 19.37
CA SER A 126 -24.90 0.83 19.14
C SER A 126 -24.14 2.02 18.53
N GLY A 127 -24.85 2.98 17.90
CA GLY A 127 -24.20 4.15 17.33
C GLY A 127 -23.40 4.94 18.37
N ASP A 128 -23.95 5.16 19.56
CA ASP A 128 -23.24 5.83 20.66
C ASP A 128 -21.93 5.15 21.06
N LYS A 129 -21.94 3.82 21.19
CA LYS A 129 -20.74 3.05 21.53
C LYS A 129 -19.70 3.12 20.42
N LEU A 130 -20.15 3.00 19.17
CA LEU A 130 -19.28 3.14 18.01
C LEU A 130 -18.67 4.56 17.93
N LEU A 131 -19.44 5.60 18.26
CA LEU A 131 -18.94 6.97 18.33
C LEU A 131 -17.88 7.14 19.42
N GLU A 132 -18.07 6.54 20.59
CA GLU A 132 -17.06 6.56 21.65
C GLU A 132 -15.76 5.89 21.20
N GLU A 133 -15.85 4.70 20.60
CA GLU A 133 -14.71 3.95 20.06
C GLU A 133 -13.96 4.78 18.99
N ILE A 134 -14.67 5.40 18.04
CA ILE A 134 -14.07 6.26 17.00
C ILE A 134 -13.40 7.49 17.61
N ASN A 135 -13.98 8.10 18.65
CA ASN A 135 -13.36 9.25 19.32
C ASN A 135 -12.06 8.86 20.06
N VAL A 136 -12.03 7.69 20.69
CA VAL A 136 -10.82 7.15 21.32
C VAL A 136 -9.73 6.96 20.26
N VAL A 137 -10.05 6.32 19.13
CA VAL A 137 -9.12 6.16 18.01
C VAL A 137 -8.61 7.51 17.50
N ASN A 138 -9.51 8.48 17.29
CA ASN A 138 -9.15 9.82 16.82
C ASN A 138 -8.18 10.54 17.76
N LYS A 139 -8.40 10.44 19.08
CA LYS A 139 -7.51 11.02 20.10
C LYS A 139 -6.16 10.32 20.17
N ASN A 140 -6.15 9.00 20.05
CA ASN A 140 -4.91 8.20 20.02
C ASN A 140 -4.08 8.58 18.78
N LEU A 141 -4.73 8.80 17.64
CA LEU A 141 -4.10 9.29 16.42
C LEU A 141 -3.48 10.67 16.60
N ASP A 142 -4.19 11.62 17.19
CA ASP A 142 -3.66 12.96 17.47
C ASP A 142 -2.42 12.91 18.37
N THR A 143 -2.50 12.08 19.42
CA THR A 143 -1.39 11.87 20.36
C THR A 143 -0.18 11.25 19.69
N LEU A 144 -0.38 10.35 18.73
CA LEU A 144 0.69 9.68 18.01
C LEU A 144 1.31 10.58 16.94
N LEU A 145 0.49 11.29 16.16
CA LEU A 145 0.96 12.22 15.12
C LEU A 145 1.85 13.32 15.73
N ALA A 146 1.46 13.89 16.87
CA ALA A 146 2.26 14.89 17.58
C ALA A 146 3.64 14.40 18.07
N LYS A 147 3.93 13.09 18.01
CA LYS A 147 5.24 12.52 18.33
C LYS A 147 6.07 12.19 17.09
N ILE A 148 5.43 12.05 15.94
CA ILE A 148 6.06 11.70 14.66
C ILE A 148 6.42 12.97 13.87
N GLU A 149 5.60 14.02 14.01
CA GLU A 149 5.76 15.35 13.40
C GLU A 149 6.38 16.36 14.36
#